data_AF-A0A966YKD3-F1
#
_entry.id   AF-A0A966YKD3-F1
#
_cell.length_a   1.000
_cell.length_b   1.000
_cell.length_c   1.000
_cell.angle_alpha   90.00
_cell.angle_beta   90.00
_cell.angle_gamma   90.00
#
_symmetry.space_group_name_H-M   'P 1'
#
loop_
_entity.id
_entity.type
_entity.pdbx_description
1 polymer ?
#
loop_
_entity_poly.entity_id
_entity_poly.type
_entity_poly.pdbx_seq_one_letter_code
_entity_poly.pdbx_strand_id
1 'polypeptide(L)'
;MRHPPSVSRTQMTGFTTPAADTRSGSAAGEARPEDLALPSVLARLRRLFVVLAVLAVVAATHALGASAQSIDDLRGDIPTGDDLRAEQAEIAELRAAALTGRASAEGELFEVMFRRDELDDTQRRLAAEIEATTTNLRRLAVEAFITGGEVGTLEYLAAVQNASDFSWRQTLVRSHAGSSRVAVDRLRSLREQADSEVLESIALAEALRIEITVLETELALLDDRDDAVDEIMPLAEAWDRAAIAIAEGAWGIAPNDKWEQLRFCESTHNYEAISPSGTYRGAYQFDYPTWQTVGGTGDPAAAPPEEQDARARELYARRGPQPWPECGRFLE
;
A
#
# COMPACT_ATOMS: atom_id res chain seq x y z
N MET A 1 -28.95 22.79 -20.97
CA MET A 1 -28.57 23.61 -22.15
C MET A 1 -27.33 24.44 -21.83
N ARG A 2 -26.17 24.07 -22.38
CA ARG A 2 -25.08 24.98 -22.80
C ARG A 2 -24.10 24.15 -23.63
N HIS A 3 -23.94 24.55 -24.88
CA HIS A 3 -22.98 24.04 -25.86
C HIS A 3 -21.79 25.03 -25.97
N PRO A 4 -20.66 24.63 -26.60
CA PRO A 4 -19.32 25.16 -26.35
C PRO A 4 -18.86 26.21 -27.39
N PRO A 5 -17.65 26.78 -27.25
CA PRO A 5 -16.88 27.27 -28.40
C PRO A 5 -15.57 26.45 -28.55
N SER A 6 -15.32 25.77 -29.67
CA SER A 6 -14.90 26.25 -31.00
C SER A 6 -13.45 26.75 -31.08
N VAL A 7 -12.66 25.98 -31.84
CA VAL A 7 -11.28 26.23 -32.25
C VAL A 7 -11.25 27.30 -33.35
N SER A 8 -10.23 28.15 -33.39
CA SER A 8 -9.87 28.88 -34.61
C SER A 8 -8.35 28.96 -34.81
N ARG A 9 -7.99 28.59 -36.03
CA ARG A 9 -6.68 28.41 -36.63
C ARG A 9 -6.41 29.64 -37.49
N THR A 10 -5.26 30.30 -37.33
CA THR A 10 -4.83 31.37 -38.26
C THR A 10 -3.48 30.99 -38.86
N GLN A 11 -3.43 31.05 -40.19
CA GLN A 11 -2.29 30.74 -41.06
C GLN A 11 -1.37 31.96 -41.29
N MET A 12 -0.10 31.64 -41.53
CA MET A 12 0.88 32.17 -42.50
C MET A 12 0.96 33.67 -42.85
N THR A 13 2.20 34.19 -42.81
CA THR A 13 2.99 34.82 -43.90
C THR A 13 4.34 35.22 -43.26
N GLY A 14 5.55 35.20 -43.84
CA GLY A 14 6.07 34.96 -45.18
C GLY A 14 7.33 35.84 -45.36
N PHE A 15 8.46 35.23 -45.79
CA PHE A 15 9.66 35.86 -46.41
C PHE A 15 10.51 36.82 -45.53
N THR A 16 11.85 36.96 -45.61
CA THR A 16 12.87 36.70 -46.65
C THR A 16 14.27 36.77 -46.00
N THR A 17 15.23 35.98 -46.48
CA THR A 17 16.68 36.16 -46.26
C THR A 17 17.25 37.15 -47.30
N PRO A 18 18.43 37.77 -47.08
CA PRO A 18 19.60 37.31 -47.84
C PRO A 18 20.95 37.29 -47.07
N ALA A 19 21.82 36.41 -47.59
CA ALA A 19 23.27 36.31 -47.46
C ALA A 19 23.97 37.57 -48.00
N ALA A 20 25.27 37.84 -47.93
CA ALA A 20 26.50 37.41 -47.25
C ALA A 20 27.54 38.43 -47.73
N ASP A 21 28.61 38.71 -46.98
CA ASP A 21 29.84 39.11 -47.65
C ASP A 21 31.10 38.81 -46.83
N THR A 22 32.14 38.41 -47.55
CA THR A 22 33.45 38.00 -47.05
C THR A 22 34.51 38.93 -47.62
N ARG A 23 35.46 39.40 -46.80
CA ARG A 23 36.83 39.64 -47.30
C ARG A 23 37.89 39.71 -46.19
N SER A 24 38.99 39.06 -46.53
CA SER A 24 40.26 38.89 -45.83
C SER A 24 41.13 40.15 -45.79
N GLY A 25 42.00 40.25 -44.79
CA GLY A 25 43.06 41.26 -44.68
C GLY A 25 44.08 40.89 -43.59
N SER A 26 45.25 40.42 -44.04
CA SER A 26 46.42 39.97 -43.27
C SER A 26 47.17 41.11 -42.56
N ALA A 27 47.73 40.85 -41.38
CA ALA A 27 48.95 41.52 -40.92
C ALA A 27 49.71 40.63 -39.91
N ALA A 28 50.89 40.20 -40.33
CA ALA A 28 51.91 39.55 -39.52
C ALA A 28 52.52 40.53 -38.50
N GLY A 29 52.83 40.01 -37.31
CA GLY A 29 53.55 40.73 -36.26
C GLY A 29 54.49 39.78 -35.54
N GLU A 30 55.77 39.90 -35.88
CA GLU A 30 56.95 39.20 -35.40
C GLU A 30 57.03 39.05 -33.86
N ALA A 31 57.49 37.88 -33.41
CA ALA A 31 57.88 37.60 -32.03
C ALA A 31 59.16 38.36 -31.64
N ARG A 32 59.26 38.80 -30.37
CA ARG A 32 60.55 39.02 -29.69
C ARG A 32 60.64 38.12 -28.44
N PRO A 33 61.82 37.53 -28.17
CA PRO A 33 62.07 36.65 -27.04
C PRO A 33 62.59 37.41 -25.81
N GLU A 34 62.63 36.71 -24.66
CA GLU A 34 63.15 37.11 -23.33
C GLU A 34 62.12 37.90 -22.49
N ASP A 35 61.59 37.43 -21.34
CA ASP A 35 62.26 36.77 -20.23
C ASP A 35 61.39 35.78 -19.44
N LEU A 36 62.10 34.89 -18.75
CA LEU A 36 61.70 33.70 -18.02
C LEU A 36 61.11 33.95 -16.61
N ALA A 37 60.22 33.03 -16.22
CA ALA A 37 60.07 32.41 -14.89
C ALA A 37 59.26 33.10 -13.77
N LEU A 38 58.02 32.57 -13.59
CA LEU A 38 57.43 31.94 -12.37
C LEU A 38 55.96 32.36 -12.19
N PRO A 39 54.99 31.45 -12.47
CA PRO A 39 54.25 30.82 -11.36
C PRO A 39 53.83 29.37 -11.68
N SER A 40 54.75 28.53 -12.17
CA SER A 40 54.41 27.13 -12.49
C SER A 40 54.18 26.27 -11.25
N VAL A 41 54.81 26.61 -10.11
CA VAL A 41 54.67 25.87 -8.85
C VAL A 41 53.33 26.16 -8.16
N LEU A 42 52.92 27.43 -8.07
CA LEU A 42 51.63 27.80 -7.46
C LEU A 42 50.44 27.30 -8.29
N ALA A 43 50.53 27.34 -9.62
CA ALA A 43 49.51 26.78 -10.51
C ALA A 43 49.42 25.25 -10.40
N ARG A 44 50.56 24.56 -10.26
CA ARG A 44 50.60 23.10 -10.02
C ARG A 44 50.05 22.74 -8.65
N LEU A 45 50.40 23.48 -7.59
CA LEU A 45 49.87 23.29 -6.24
C LEU A 45 48.36 23.53 -6.18
N ARG A 46 47.85 24.55 -6.86
CA ARG A 46 46.41 24.86 -6.91
C ARG A 46 45.64 23.79 -7.69
N ARG A 47 46.19 23.27 -8.79
CA ARG A 47 45.62 22.11 -9.51
C ARG A 47 45.66 20.83 -8.66
N LEU A 48 46.74 20.59 -7.92
CA LEU A 48 46.84 19.45 -7.01
C LEU A 48 45.80 19.54 -5.89
N PHE A 49 45.58 20.74 -5.33
CA PHE A 49 44.56 20.99 -4.30
C PHE A 49 43.13 20.80 -4.83
N VAL A 50 42.84 21.26 -6.05
CA VAL A 50 41.55 21.05 -6.70
C VAL A 50 41.32 19.57 -6.99
N VAL A 51 42.34 18.86 -7.49
CA VAL A 51 42.26 17.41 -7.73
C VAL A 51 42.07 16.64 -6.43
N LEU A 52 42.79 17.00 -5.36
CA LEU A 52 42.62 16.41 -4.03
C LEU A 52 41.24 16.73 -3.42
N ALA A 53 40.73 17.94 -3.60
CA ALA A 53 39.39 18.30 -3.14
C ALA A 53 38.30 17.56 -3.91
N VAL A 54 38.43 17.43 -5.23
CA VAL A 54 37.51 16.63 -6.06
C VAL A 54 37.61 15.15 -5.71
N LEU A 55 38.82 14.62 -5.50
CA LEU A 55 39.01 13.23 -5.03
C LEU A 55 38.44 13.02 -3.63
N ALA A 56 38.54 13.99 -2.73
CA ALA A 56 37.93 13.92 -1.40
C ALA A 56 36.40 13.96 -1.48
N VAL A 57 35.82 14.79 -2.36
CA VAL A 57 34.37 14.82 -2.59
C VAL A 57 33.90 13.53 -3.26
N VAL A 58 34.62 12.99 -4.24
CA VAL A 58 34.29 11.71 -4.90
C VAL A 58 34.48 10.53 -3.94
N ALA A 59 35.51 10.54 -3.09
CA ALA A 59 35.70 9.54 -2.05
C ALA A 59 34.60 9.62 -0.98
N ALA A 60 34.17 10.83 -0.60
CA ALA A 60 33.06 11.02 0.32
C ALA A 60 31.72 10.55 -0.28
N THR A 61 31.47 10.81 -1.58
CA THR A 61 30.26 10.31 -2.25
C THR A 61 30.29 8.79 -2.46
N HIS A 62 31.46 8.19 -2.72
CA HIS A 62 31.61 6.73 -2.82
C HIS A 62 31.52 6.05 -1.45
N ALA A 63 32.01 6.68 -0.38
CA ALA A 63 31.88 6.17 0.99
C ALA A 63 30.41 6.19 1.45
N LEU A 64 29.67 7.26 1.15
CA LEU A 64 28.23 7.37 1.43
C LEU A 64 27.39 6.36 0.61
N GLY A 65 27.78 6.08 -0.64
CA GLY A 65 27.10 5.11 -1.50
C GLY A 65 27.36 3.65 -1.10
N ALA A 66 28.59 3.32 -0.65
CA ALA A 66 28.94 1.98 -0.21
C ALA A 66 28.30 1.61 1.15
N SER A 67 28.12 2.58 2.05
CA SER A 67 27.41 2.34 3.33
C SER A 67 25.90 2.14 3.13
N ALA A 68 25.28 2.85 2.18
CA ALA A 68 23.85 2.70 1.88
C ALA A 68 23.54 1.31 1.30
N GLN A 69 24.38 0.83 0.38
CA GLN A 69 24.23 -0.50 -0.22
C GLN A 69 24.41 -1.64 0.80
N SER A 70 25.23 -1.43 1.85
CA SER A 70 25.37 -2.40 2.94
C SER A 70 24.14 -2.48 3.85
N ILE A 71 23.41 -1.37 4.04
CA ILE A 71 22.24 -1.28 4.92
C ILE A 71 20.99 -1.88 4.23
N ASP A 72 20.79 -1.58 2.94
CA ASP A 72 19.68 -2.13 2.15
C ASP A 72 19.77 -3.66 2.01
N ASP A 73 20.97 -4.21 1.82
CA ASP A 73 21.21 -5.67 1.72
C ASP A 73 20.84 -6.43 3.02
N LEU A 74 20.74 -5.73 4.17
CA LEU A 74 20.45 -6.34 5.47
C LEU A 74 19.01 -6.19 5.91
N ARG A 75 18.37 -5.09 5.48
CA ARG A 75 16.94 -4.86 5.66
C ARG A 75 16.11 -5.91 4.90
N GLY A 76 16.61 -6.37 3.76
CA GLY A 76 15.89 -7.29 2.88
C GLY A 76 14.65 -6.61 2.31
N ASP A 77 13.51 -7.31 2.35
CA ASP A 77 12.24 -6.82 1.79
C ASP A 77 11.41 -5.96 2.78
N ILE A 78 11.94 -5.64 3.97
CA ILE A 78 11.22 -4.82 4.96
C ILE A 78 11.17 -3.37 4.43
N PRO A 79 10.00 -2.70 4.33
CA PRO A 79 9.91 -1.30 3.91
C PRO A 79 10.38 -0.32 5.00
N THR A 80 10.88 0.88 4.63
CA THR A 80 11.32 1.92 5.59
C THR A 80 10.16 2.48 6.41
N GLY A 81 10.46 3.03 7.59
CA GLY A 81 9.44 3.75 8.36
C GLY A 81 8.93 4.97 7.59
N ASP A 82 9.75 5.58 6.73
CA ASP A 82 9.33 6.63 5.80
C ASP A 82 8.33 6.10 4.76
N ASP A 83 8.59 4.93 4.17
CA ASP A 83 7.69 4.28 3.20
C ASP A 83 6.35 3.94 3.85
N LEU A 84 6.37 3.33 5.03
CA LEU A 84 5.17 2.96 5.77
C LEU A 84 4.35 4.19 6.20
N ARG A 85 5.00 5.28 6.63
CA ARG A 85 4.31 6.54 6.94
C ARG A 85 3.71 7.20 5.69
N ALA A 86 4.36 7.07 4.53
CA ALA A 86 3.79 7.51 3.27
C ALA A 86 2.56 6.68 2.89
N GLU A 87 2.60 5.36 3.11
CA GLU A 87 1.46 4.47 2.92
C GLU A 87 0.30 4.80 3.87
N GLN A 88 0.56 5.05 5.16
CA GLN A 88 -0.47 5.52 6.10
C GLN A 88 -1.10 6.85 5.69
N ALA A 89 -0.31 7.77 5.15
CA ALA A 89 -0.83 9.03 4.64
C ALA A 89 -1.76 8.81 3.44
N GLU A 90 -1.41 7.92 2.50
CA GLU A 90 -2.29 7.52 1.39
C GLU A 90 -3.58 6.86 1.89
N ILE A 91 -3.47 5.92 2.84
CA ILE A 91 -4.63 5.28 3.47
C ILE A 91 -5.55 6.33 4.11
N ALA A 92 -4.99 7.30 4.83
CA ALA A 92 -5.77 8.35 5.47
C ALA A 92 -6.52 9.23 4.45
N GLU A 93 -5.89 9.57 3.32
CA GLU A 93 -6.53 10.32 2.24
C GLU A 93 -7.68 9.53 1.61
N LEU A 94 -7.46 8.25 1.28
CA LEU A 94 -8.48 7.36 0.73
C LEU A 94 -9.64 7.17 1.70
N ARG A 95 -9.35 6.92 2.98
CA ARG A 95 -10.34 6.75 4.05
C ARG A 95 -11.18 8.02 4.20
N ALA A 96 -10.56 9.21 4.17
CA ALA A 96 -11.28 10.48 4.23
C ALA A 96 -12.21 10.69 3.02
N ALA A 97 -11.75 10.33 1.81
CA ALA A 97 -12.56 10.38 0.61
C ALA A 97 -13.76 9.41 0.68
N ALA A 98 -13.53 8.17 1.09
CA ALA A 98 -14.58 7.15 1.22
C ALA A 98 -15.62 7.52 2.29
N LEU A 99 -15.19 8.04 3.45
CA LEU A 99 -16.11 8.54 4.48
C LEU A 99 -16.96 9.72 3.98
N THR A 100 -16.36 10.64 3.23
CA THR A 100 -17.08 11.78 2.63
C THR A 100 -18.10 11.30 1.60
N GLY A 101 -17.71 10.36 0.73
CA GLY A 101 -18.60 9.72 -0.22
C GLY A 101 -19.77 9.03 0.46
N ARG A 102 -19.50 8.29 1.55
CA ARG A 102 -20.55 7.54 2.27
C ARG A 102 -21.55 8.48 2.91
N ALA A 103 -21.07 9.53 3.59
CA ALA A 103 -21.93 10.55 4.18
C ALA A 103 -22.78 11.27 3.12
N SER A 104 -22.23 11.53 1.93
CA SER A 104 -22.99 12.12 0.81
C SER A 104 -24.09 11.17 0.33
N ALA A 105 -23.76 9.90 0.08
CA ALA A 105 -24.72 8.90 -0.38
C ALA A 105 -25.82 8.62 0.66
N GLU A 106 -25.47 8.59 1.95
CA GLU A 106 -26.43 8.50 3.07
C GLU A 106 -27.38 9.70 3.10
N GLY A 107 -26.86 10.91 2.91
CA GLY A 107 -27.66 12.14 2.83
C GLY A 107 -28.61 12.15 1.64
N GLU A 108 -28.15 11.77 0.45
CA GLU A 108 -29.00 11.63 -0.74
C GLU A 108 -30.06 10.56 -0.56
N LEU A 109 -29.72 9.42 0.06
CA LEU A 109 -30.66 8.35 0.34
C LEU A 109 -31.74 8.83 1.31
N PHE A 110 -31.35 9.59 2.33
CA PHE A 110 -32.30 10.22 3.25
C PHE A 110 -33.28 11.13 2.50
N GLU A 111 -32.80 12.00 1.59
CA GLU A 111 -33.66 12.88 0.78
C GLU A 111 -34.60 12.11 -0.15
N VAL A 112 -34.16 10.99 -0.72
CA VAL A 112 -35.02 10.11 -1.53
C VAL A 112 -36.12 9.50 -0.66
N MET A 113 -35.77 8.99 0.51
CA MET A 113 -36.73 8.39 1.43
C MET A 113 -37.69 9.44 2.00
N PHE A 114 -37.22 10.66 2.24
CA PHE A 114 -38.04 11.79 2.67
C PHE A 114 -39.08 12.16 1.61
N ARG A 115 -38.68 12.33 0.34
CA ARG A 115 -39.62 12.58 -0.76
C ARG A 115 -40.64 11.46 -0.94
N ARG A 116 -40.24 10.20 -0.70
CA ARG A 116 -41.17 9.06 -0.74
C ARG A 116 -42.25 9.13 0.35
N ASP A 117 -41.99 9.80 1.46
CA ASP A 117 -42.99 10.00 2.51
C ASP A 117 -44.09 11.00 2.09
N GLU A 118 -43.81 11.87 1.12
CA GLU A 118 -44.79 12.82 0.57
C GLU A 118 -45.74 12.18 -0.47
N LEU A 119 -45.44 10.96 -0.96
CA LEU A 119 -46.28 10.22 -1.90
C LEU A 119 -47.63 9.80 -1.29
N ASP A 120 -48.62 9.48 -2.12
CA ASP A 120 -49.88 8.93 -1.60
C ASP A 120 -49.73 7.49 -1.07
N ASP A 121 -50.70 7.04 -0.26
CA ASP A 121 -50.69 5.71 0.37
C ASP A 121 -50.57 4.55 -0.62
N THR A 122 -51.13 4.70 -1.83
CA THR A 122 -51.09 3.67 -2.86
C THR A 122 -49.71 3.60 -3.48
N GLN A 123 -49.14 4.75 -3.84
CA GLN A 123 -47.79 4.86 -4.38
C GLN A 123 -46.73 4.37 -3.39
N ARG A 124 -46.84 4.73 -2.09
CA ARG A 124 -45.93 4.22 -1.05
C ARG A 124 -45.99 2.69 -0.92
N ARG A 125 -47.21 2.13 -0.90
CA ARG A 125 -47.41 0.67 -0.83
C ARG A 125 -46.82 -0.04 -2.05
N LEU A 126 -47.05 0.52 -3.23
CA LEU A 126 -46.54 -0.04 -4.47
C LEU A 126 -45.00 -0.01 -4.51
N ALA A 127 -44.39 1.09 -4.04
CA ALA A 127 -42.95 1.20 -3.93
C ALA A 127 -42.36 0.13 -3.00
N ALA A 128 -42.93 -0.03 -1.81
CA ALA A 128 -42.52 -1.05 -0.85
C ALA A 128 -42.68 -2.47 -1.42
N GLU A 129 -43.76 -2.74 -2.16
CA GLU A 129 -44.00 -4.06 -2.75
C GLU A 129 -43.03 -4.37 -3.91
N ILE A 130 -42.69 -3.36 -4.72
CA ILE A 130 -41.67 -3.48 -5.77
C ILE A 130 -40.31 -3.79 -5.14
N GLU A 131 -39.89 -3.07 -4.09
CA GLU A 131 -38.62 -3.29 -3.39
C GLU A 131 -38.55 -4.69 -2.75
N ALA A 132 -39.63 -5.12 -2.09
CA ALA A 132 -39.72 -6.45 -1.48
C ALA A 132 -39.65 -7.56 -2.53
N THR A 133 -40.39 -7.41 -3.62
CA THR A 133 -40.40 -8.38 -4.73
C THR A 133 -39.04 -8.43 -5.42
N THR A 134 -38.38 -7.28 -5.59
CA THR A 134 -37.03 -7.20 -6.17
C THR A 134 -36.00 -7.89 -5.27
N THR A 135 -36.06 -7.67 -3.95
CA THR A 135 -35.18 -8.34 -2.98
C THR A 135 -35.37 -9.86 -3.00
N ASN A 136 -36.62 -10.33 -3.02
CA ASN A 136 -36.90 -11.76 -3.12
C ASN A 136 -36.40 -12.36 -4.45
N LEU A 137 -36.55 -11.62 -5.56
CA LEU A 137 -36.03 -12.05 -6.86
C LEU A 137 -34.51 -12.15 -6.87
N ARG A 138 -33.79 -11.20 -6.24
CA ARG A 138 -32.32 -11.29 -6.07
C ARG A 138 -31.91 -12.54 -5.31
N ARG A 139 -32.59 -12.84 -4.19
CA ARG A 139 -32.33 -14.07 -3.41
C ARG A 139 -32.52 -15.33 -4.26
N LEU A 140 -33.64 -15.41 -4.99
CA LEU A 140 -33.92 -16.53 -5.91
C LEU A 140 -32.87 -16.64 -7.02
N ALA A 141 -32.39 -15.51 -7.55
CA ALA A 141 -31.34 -15.48 -8.58
C ALA A 141 -30.00 -16.01 -8.04
N VAL A 142 -29.62 -15.64 -6.82
CA VAL A 142 -28.41 -16.16 -6.15
C VAL A 142 -28.54 -17.67 -5.90
N GLU A 143 -29.68 -18.13 -5.39
CA GLU A 143 -29.96 -19.56 -5.19
C GLU A 143 -29.87 -20.35 -6.51
N ALA A 144 -30.43 -19.79 -7.59
CA ALA A 144 -30.34 -20.38 -8.93
C ALA A 144 -28.90 -20.37 -9.49
N PHE A 145 -28.09 -19.35 -9.19
CA PHE A 145 -26.68 -19.27 -9.58
C PHE A 145 -25.83 -20.31 -8.83
N ILE A 146 -25.99 -20.43 -7.51
CA ILE A 146 -25.25 -21.40 -6.68
C ILE A 146 -25.55 -22.84 -7.10
N THR A 147 -26.81 -23.11 -7.47
CA THR A 147 -27.22 -24.42 -8.01
C THR A 147 -26.84 -24.64 -9.48
N GLY A 148 -26.19 -23.66 -10.12
CA GLY A 148 -25.37 -23.84 -11.31
C GLY A 148 -25.95 -23.34 -12.64
N GLY A 149 -27.09 -22.64 -12.65
CA GLY A 149 -27.72 -22.25 -13.91
C GLY A 149 -27.98 -23.45 -14.85
N GLU A 150 -28.14 -23.24 -16.16
CA GLU A 150 -28.50 -24.34 -17.07
C GLU A 150 -27.41 -25.43 -17.20
N VAL A 151 -26.12 -25.05 -17.18
CA VAL A 151 -24.97 -25.98 -17.32
C VAL A 151 -24.68 -26.74 -16.02
N GLY A 152 -24.64 -26.05 -14.88
CA GLY A 152 -24.47 -26.71 -13.58
C GLY A 152 -25.71 -27.48 -13.15
N THR A 153 -26.91 -27.14 -13.64
CA THR A 153 -28.10 -27.99 -13.52
C THR A 153 -27.92 -29.32 -14.25
N LEU A 154 -27.31 -29.34 -15.44
CA LEU A 154 -27.04 -30.58 -16.17
C LEU A 154 -26.01 -31.44 -15.44
N GLU A 155 -24.93 -30.86 -14.90
CA GLU A 155 -23.95 -31.58 -14.08
C GLU A 155 -24.57 -32.09 -12.76
N TYR A 156 -25.37 -31.27 -12.08
CA TYR A 156 -26.10 -31.63 -10.87
C TYR A 156 -27.08 -32.79 -11.07
N LEU A 157 -27.74 -32.84 -12.23
CA LEU A 157 -28.63 -33.93 -12.63
C LEU A 157 -27.87 -35.16 -13.18
N ALA A 158 -26.68 -34.97 -13.75
CA ALA A 158 -25.83 -36.05 -14.26
C ALA A 158 -25.09 -36.81 -13.13
N ALA A 159 -24.80 -36.15 -12.01
CA ALA A 159 -24.14 -36.73 -10.84
C ALA A 159 -25.05 -37.65 -9.98
N VAL A 160 -26.20 -38.05 -10.50
CA VAL A 160 -27.23 -38.79 -9.76
C VAL A 160 -26.89 -40.28 -9.64
N GLN A 161 -27.04 -40.82 -8.43
CA GLN A 161 -26.70 -42.21 -8.12
C GLN A 161 -27.87 -43.19 -8.28
N ASN A 162 -29.13 -42.71 -8.17
CA ASN A 162 -30.33 -43.55 -8.27
C ASN A 162 -31.59 -42.74 -8.67
N ALA A 163 -32.66 -43.43 -9.03
CA ALA A 163 -33.89 -42.83 -9.53
C ALA A 163 -34.61 -41.91 -8.51
N SER A 164 -34.52 -42.22 -7.22
CA SER A 164 -35.12 -41.39 -6.15
C SER A 164 -34.38 -40.06 -6.02
N ASP A 165 -33.04 -40.08 -6.07
CA ASP A 165 -32.19 -38.89 -6.07
C ASP A 165 -32.44 -38.04 -7.33
N PHE A 166 -32.58 -38.67 -8.52
CA PHE A 166 -32.92 -37.97 -9.77
C PHE A 166 -34.24 -37.19 -9.64
N SER A 167 -35.28 -37.87 -9.14
CA SER A 167 -36.62 -37.31 -8.99
C SER A 167 -36.64 -36.10 -8.04
N TRP A 168 -35.94 -36.20 -6.91
CA TRP A 168 -35.83 -35.12 -5.94
C TRP A 168 -35.09 -33.91 -6.52
N ARG A 169 -33.92 -34.11 -7.15
CA ARG A 169 -33.14 -33.04 -7.78
C ARG A 169 -33.89 -32.35 -8.92
N GLN A 170 -34.57 -33.11 -9.76
CA GLN A 170 -35.40 -32.58 -10.83
C GLN A 170 -36.57 -31.73 -10.29
N THR A 171 -37.16 -32.13 -9.17
CA THR A 171 -38.22 -31.38 -8.50
C THR A 171 -37.71 -30.04 -7.97
N LEU A 172 -36.53 -30.02 -7.34
CA LEU A 172 -35.90 -28.78 -6.87
C LEU A 172 -35.67 -27.78 -8.00
N VAL A 173 -35.04 -28.23 -9.10
CA VAL A 173 -34.77 -27.40 -10.28
C VAL A 173 -36.06 -26.81 -10.87
N ARG A 174 -37.08 -27.66 -11.08
CA ARG A 174 -38.39 -27.20 -11.61
C ARG A 174 -39.10 -26.25 -10.67
N SER A 175 -39.03 -26.51 -9.36
CA SER A 175 -39.59 -25.64 -8.32
C SER A 175 -38.96 -24.24 -8.39
N HIS A 176 -37.63 -24.16 -8.47
CA HIS A 176 -36.92 -22.88 -8.57
C HIS A 176 -37.27 -22.12 -9.85
N ALA A 177 -37.33 -22.80 -11.00
CA ALA A 177 -37.74 -22.19 -12.26
C ALA A 177 -39.20 -21.68 -12.22
N GLY A 178 -40.10 -22.40 -11.56
CA GLY A 178 -41.48 -21.97 -11.33
C GLY A 178 -41.55 -20.72 -10.46
N SER A 179 -40.91 -20.73 -9.29
CA SER A 179 -40.87 -19.61 -8.36
C SER A 179 -40.25 -18.35 -8.99
N SER A 180 -39.20 -18.50 -9.80
CA SER A 180 -38.55 -17.39 -10.49
C SER A 180 -39.47 -16.72 -11.51
N ARG A 181 -40.20 -17.50 -12.33
CA ARG A 181 -41.17 -16.94 -13.29
C ARG A 181 -42.28 -16.17 -12.59
N VAL A 182 -42.87 -16.75 -11.55
CA VAL A 182 -43.93 -16.10 -10.76
C VAL A 182 -43.44 -14.78 -10.16
N ALA A 183 -42.22 -14.77 -9.61
CA ALA A 183 -41.63 -13.55 -9.05
C ALA A 183 -41.36 -12.47 -10.12
N VAL A 184 -40.86 -12.85 -11.30
CA VAL A 184 -40.63 -11.92 -12.42
C VAL A 184 -41.95 -11.34 -12.94
N ASP A 185 -42.98 -12.16 -13.13
CA ASP A 185 -44.28 -11.70 -13.62
C ASP A 185 -44.98 -10.80 -12.59
N ARG A 186 -44.86 -11.11 -11.29
CA ARG A 186 -45.33 -10.22 -10.21
C ARG A 186 -44.62 -8.88 -10.26
N LEU A 187 -43.29 -8.88 -10.37
CA LEU A 187 -42.51 -7.65 -10.44
C LEU A 187 -42.88 -6.81 -11.67
N ARG A 188 -43.04 -7.43 -12.84
CA ARG A 188 -43.46 -6.73 -14.07
C ARG A 188 -44.82 -6.05 -13.86
N SER A 189 -45.80 -6.79 -13.35
CA SER A 189 -47.14 -6.27 -13.09
C SER A 189 -47.14 -5.11 -12.09
N LEU A 190 -46.32 -5.18 -11.04
CA LEU A 190 -46.20 -4.08 -10.06
C LEU A 190 -45.56 -2.84 -10.70
N ARG A 191 -44.52 -3.01 -11.52
CA ARG A 191 -43.86 -1.88 -12.19
C ARG A 191 -44.75 -1.20 -13.23
N GLU A 192 -45.61 -1.96 -13.92
CA GLU A 192 -46.61 -1.41 -14.86
C GLU A 192 -47.69 -0.55 -14.18
N GLN A 193 -47.94 -0.77 -12.88
CA GLN A 193 -48.89 0.02 -12.09
C GLN A 193 -48.26 1.27 -11.47
N ALA A 194 -46.93 1.39 -11.47
CA ALA A 194 -46.21 2.44 -10.80
C ALA A 194 -45.95 3.63 -11.72
N ASP A 195 -46.17 4.83 -11.21
CA ASP A 195 -45.79 6.05 -11.91
C ASP A 195 -44.26 6.17 -12.04
N SER A 196 -43.82 6.97 -13.01
CA SER A 196 -42.39 7.16 -13.29
C SER A 196 -41.61 7.68 -12.09
N GLU A 197 -42.21 8.56 -11.28
CA GLU A 197 -41.59 9.12 -10.07
C GLU A 197 -41.31 8.05 -9.01
N VAL A 198 -42.25 7.11 -8.82
CA VAL A 198 -42.08 5.97 -7.91
C VAL A 198 -40.92 5.09 -8.40
N LEU A 199 -40.90 4.74 -9.68
CA LEU A 199 -39.85 3.89 -10.26
C LEU A 199 -38.46 4.54 -10.18
N GLU A 200 -38.38 5.85 -10.43
CA GLU A 200 -37.14 6.63 -10.32
C GLU A 200 -36.64 6.68 -8.87
N SER A 201 -37.54 6.90 -7.90
CA SER A 201 -37.18 6.92 -6.48
C SER A 201 -36.62 5.57 -5.99
N ILE A 202 -37.18 4.45 -6.47
CA ILE A 202 -36.70 3.10 -6.15
C ILE A 202 -35.32 2.85 -6.75
N ALA A 203 -35.15 3.21 -8.04
CA ALA A 203 -33.88 3.04 -8.73
C ALA A 203 -32.74 3.85 -8.08
N LEU A 204 -33.03 5.10 -7.71
CA LEU A 204 -32.07 5.97 -7.04
C LEU A 204 -31.74 5.46 -5.63
N ALA A 205 -32.75 5.07 -4.84
CA ALA A 205 -32.53 4.50 -3.52
C ALA A 205 -31.68 3.21 -3.57
N GLU A 206 -31.90 2.38 -4.59
CA GLU A 206 -31.09 1.19 -4.80
C GLU A 206 -29.64 1.51 -5.17
N ALA A 207 -29.43 2.44 -6.11
CA ALA A 207 -28.09 2.87 -6.51
C ALA A 207 -27.29 3.40 -5.32
N LEU A 208 -27.91 4.25 -4.50
CA LEU A 208 -27.30 4.82 -3.30
C LEU A 208 -26.98 3.77 -2.24
N ARG A 209 -27.87 2.80 -2.01
CA ARG A 209 -27.59 1.68 -1.08
C ARG A 209 -26.40 0.85 -1.55
N ILE A 210 -26.30 0.57 -2.86
CA ILE A 210 -25.16 -0.15 -3.43
C ILE A 210 -23.87 0.65 -3.24
N GLU A 211 -23.90 1.96 -3.52
CA GLU A 211 -22.76 2.85 -3.31
C GLU A 211 -22.30 2.87 -1.85
N ILE A 212 -23.22 2.98 -0.89
CA ILE A 212 -22.91 2.89 0.55
C ILE A 212 -22.22 1.57 0.87
N THR A 213 -22.76 0.43 0.41
CA THR A 213 -22.13 -0.89 0.66
C THR A 213 -20.74 -1.01 0.04
N VAL A 214 -20.52 -0.45 -1.14
CA VAL A 214 -19.19 -0.43 -1.78
C VAL A 214 -18.21 0.38 -0.92
N LEU A 215 -18.61 1.57 -0.47
CA LEU A 215 -17.78 2.44 0.37
C LEU A 215 -17.50 1.83 1.75
N GLU A 216 -18.47 1.15 2.35
CA GLU A 216 -18.27 0.38 3.58
C GLU A 216 -17.24 -0.75 3.39
N THR A 217 -17.28 -1.43 2.24
CA THR A 217 -16.31 -2.48 1.91
C THR A 217 -14.91 -1.89 1.70
N GLU A 218 -14.81 -0.74 1.01
CA GLU A 218 -13.56 -0.03 0.82
C GLU A 218 -12.95 0.41 2.15
N LEU A 219 -13.77 0.95 3.06
CA LEU A 219 -13.31 1.34 4.40
C LEU A 219 -12.77 0.14 5.19
N ALA A 220 -13.46 -1.00 5.15
CA ALA A 220 -12.97 -2.21 5.81
C ALA A 220 -11.62 -2.69 5.25
N LEU A 221 -11.44 -2.65 3.93
CA LEU A 221 -10.16 -3.01 3.30
C LEU A 221 -9.04 -2.01 3.64
N LEU A 222 -9.36 -0.73 3.79
CA LEU A 222 -8.40 0.28 4.23
C LEU A 222 -8.01 0.09 5.69
N ASP A 223 -8.95 -0.29 6.56
CA ASP A 223 -8.66 -0.63 7.96
C ASP A 223 -7.73 -1.85 8.04
N ASP A 224 -8.00 -2.92 7.29
CA ASP A 224 -7.11 -4.10 7.22
C ASP A 224 -5.69 -3.72 6.72
N ARG A 225 -5.60 -2.78 5.77
CA ARG A 225 -4.30 -2.31 5.24
C ARG A 225 -3.54 -1.45 6.26
N ASP A 226 -4.24 -0.59 7.00
CA ASP A 226 -3.67 0.26 8.06
C ASP A 226 -3.14 -0.60 9.21
N ASP A 227 -3.91 -1.61 9.64
CA ASP A 227 -3.52 -2.58 10.67
C ASP A 227 -2.25 -3.34 10.27
N ALA A 228 -2.12 -3.73 9.00
CA ALA A 228 -0.91 -4.39 8.48
C ALA A 228 0.31 -3.47 8.49
N VAL A 229 0.13 -2.16 8.25
CA VAL A 229 1.22 -1.19 8.36
C VAL A 229 1.62 -1.00 9.83
N ASP A 230 0.65 -0.86 10.73
CA ASP A 230 0.88 -0.72 12.17
C ASP A 230 1.61 -1.94 12.76
N GLU A 231 1.34 -3.14 12.25
CA GLU A 231 2.03 -4.37 12.64
C GLU A 231 3.53 -4.33 12.30
N ILE A 232 3.89 -3.81 11.12
CA ILE A 232 5.27 -3.81 10.61
C ILE A 232 6.04 -2.54 11.04
N MET A 233 5.35 -1.45 11.37
CA MET A 233 5.97 -0.17 11.72
C MET A 233 7.07 -0.27 12.79
N PRO A 234 6.89 -0.96 13.95
CA PRO A 234 7.92 -1.04 14.98
C PRO A 234 9.21 -1.74 14.50
N LEU A 235 9.05 -2.71 13.60
CA LEU A 235 10.16 -3.42 12.95
C LEU A 235 10.89 -2.48 11.98
N ALA A 236 10.14 -1.77 11.14
CA ALA A 236 10.70 -0.83 10.18
C ALA A 236 11.48 0.31 10.87
N GLU A 237 10.96 0.87 11.96
CA GLU A 237 11.64 1.91 12.72
C GLU A 237 12.90 1.41 13.44
N ALA A 238 12.91 0.16 13.90
CA ALA A 238 14.11 -0.44 14.50
C ALA A 238 15.25 -0.54 13.48
N TRP A 239 14.92 -0.94 12.25
CA TRP A 239 15.87 -0.94 11.13
C TRP A 239 16.35 0.46 10.75
N ASP A 240 15.45 1.45 10.70
CA ASP A 240 15.83 2.84 10.42
C ASP A 240 16.81 3.38 11.46
N ARG A 241 16.56 3.11 12.75
CA ARG A 241 17.46 3.52 13.84
C ARG A 241 18.81 2.81 13.80
N ALA A 242 18.83 1.53 13.43
CA ALA A 242 20.08 0.80 13.23
C ALA A 242 20.88 1.41 12.07
N ALA A 243 20.21 1.67 10.94
CA ALA A 243 20.81 2.29 9.76
C ALA A 243 21.46 3.65 10.05
N ILE A 244 20.76 4.52 10.78
CA ILE A 244 21.27 5.82 11.20
C ILE A 244 22.53 5.65 12.08
N ALA A 245 22.49 4.77 13.08
CA ALA A 245 23.64 4.54 13.96
C ALA A 245 24.88 4.06 13.18
N ILE A 246 24.69 3.19 12.19
CA ILE A 246 25.76 2.71 11.32
C ILE A 246 26.33 3.86 10.47
N ALA A 247 25.46 4.69 9.88
CA ALA A 247 25.88 5.85 9.09
C ALA A 247 26.65 6.89 9.92
N GLU A 248 26.37 7.00 11.22
CA GLU A 248 27.08 7.86 12.18
C GLU A 248 28.43 7.28 12.64
N GLY A 249 28.84 6.12 12.11
CA GLY A 249 30.15 5.51 12.36
C GLY A 249 30.19 4.56 13.55
N ALA A 250 29.05 3.98 13.94
CA ALA A 250 29.00 2.96 14.98
C ALA A 250 29.47 1.57 14.47
N TRP A 251 29.27 0.50 15.25
CA TRP A 251 29.93 -0.81 15.09
C TRP A 251 29.62 -1.60 13.79
N GLY A 252 28.93 -1.01 12.82
CA GLY A 252 28.60 -1.63 11.53
C GLY A 252 27.57 -2.75 11.69
N ILE A 253 27.53 -3.68 10.73
CA ILE A 253 26.64 -4.85 10.80
C ILE A 253 27.43 -6.16 10.76
N ALA A 254 27.11 -7.05 11.70
CA ALA A 254 27.60 -8.42 11.69
C ALA A 254 26.83 -9.29 10.66
N PRO A 255 27.51 -10.17 9.91
CA PRO A 255 26.88 -11.15 9.01
C PRO A 255 25.83 -12.05 9.71
N ASN A 256 24.84 -12.55 8.95
CA ASN A 256 23.73 -13.35 9.49
C ASN A 256 24.17 -14.63 10.24
N ASP A 257 25.24 -15.29 9.80
CA ASP A 257 25.79 -16.48 10.48
C ASP A 257 26.35 -16.15 11.88
N LYS A 258 26.79 -14.91 12.12
CA LYS A 258 27.22 -14.46 13.45
C LYS A 258 26.03 -14.28 14.40
N TRP A 259 24.92 -13.77 13.89
CA TRP A 259 23.67 -13.63 14.64
C TRP A 259 23.10 -14.99 15.06
N GLU A 260 23.17 -15.98 14.17
CA GLU A 260 22.75 -17.34 14.50
C GLU A 260 23.61 -17.95 15.63
N GLN A 261 24.92 -17.73 15.61
CA GLN A 261 25.84 -18.18 16.67
C GLN A 261 25.58 -17.47 18.01
N LEU A 262 25.31 -16.16 17.98
CA LEU A 262 24.92 -15.39 19.16
C LEU A 262 23.64 -15.96 19.78
N ARG A 263 22.56 -16.11 19.00
CA ARG A 263 21.29 -16.68 19.48
C ARG A 263 21.45 -18.10 20.03
N PHE A 264 22.27 -18.92 19.39
CA PHE A 264 22.55 -20.26 19.89
C PHE A 264 23.23 -20.21 21.27
N CYS A 265 24.20 -19.31 21.44
CA CYS A 265 24.92 -19.14 22.69
C CYS A 265 24.04 -18.56 23.81
N GLU A 266 23.18 -17.59 23.50
CA GLU A 266 22.31 -16.92 24.48
C GLU A 266 21.14 -17.78 24.94
N SER A 267 20.47 -18.47 24.01
CA SER A 267 19.21 -19.16 24.33
C SER A 267 19.02 -20.51 23.62
N THR A 268 20.02 -20.99 22.88
CA THR A 268 19.87 -22.17 22.00
C THR A 268 18.73 -21.97 20.98
N HIS A 269 18.68 -20.78 20.36
CA HIS A 269 17.66 -20.37 19.38
C HIS A 269 16.22 -20.30 19.90
N ASN A 270 16.04 -20.27 21.23
CA ASN A 270 14.70 -20.15 21.82
C ASN A 270 14.28 -18.67 21.94
N TYR A 271 13.30 -18.25 21.15
CA TYR A 271 12.71 -16.90 21.18
C TYR A 271 11.76 -16.66 22.36
N GLU A 272 11.32 -17.72 23.04
CA GLU A 272 10.48 -17.65 24.24
C GLU A 272 11.31 -17.88 25.51
N ALA A 273 12.64 -17.84 25.41
CA ALA A 273 13.52 -18.12 26.53
C ALA A 273 13.28 -17.15 27.70
N ILE A 274 13.23 -17.70 28.91
CA ILE A 274 13.18 -16.92 30.15
C ILE A 274 14.29 -17.48 31.03
N SER A 275 15.22 -16.62 31.44
CA SER A 275 16.30 -17.02 32.33
C SER A 275 15.76 -17.54 33.67
N PRO A 276 16.51 -18.36 34.42
CA PRO A 276 16.07 -18.82 35.74
C PRO A 276 15.75 -17.69 36.73
N SER A 277 16.36 -16.51 36.55
CA SER A 277 16.05 -15.32 37.35
C SER A 277 14.81 -14.55 36.88
N GLY A 278 14.30 -14.86 35.69
CA GLY A 278 13.21 -14.15 35.02
C GLY A 278 13.60 -12.78 34.46
N THR A 279 14.87 -12.36 34.63
CA THR A 279 15.38 -11.04 34.24
C THR A 279 15.65 -10.93 32.76
N TYR A 280 16.25 -11.98 32.18
CA TYR A 280 16.66 -12.01 30.78
C TYR A 280 15.71 -12.86 29.97
N ARG A 281 15.31 -12.35 28.80
CA ARG A 281 14.17 -12.85 28.05
C ARG A 281 14.43 -12.84 26.54
N GLY A 282 13.81 -13.78 25.85
CA GLY A 282 13.88 -13.93 24.40
C GLY A 282 15.21 -14.51 23.90
N ALA A 283 15.35 -14.60 22.58
CA ALA A 283 16.48 -15.27 21.94
C ALA A 283 17.84 -14.61 22.23
N TYR A 284 17.82 -13.33 22.57
CA TYR A 284 19.00 -12.51 22.84
C TYR A 284 19.15 -12.15 24.30
N GLN A 285 18.33 -12.74 25.18
CA GLN A 285 18.41 -12.59 26.62
C GLN A 285 18.36 -11.10 27.04
N PHE A 286 17.43 -10.34 26.46
CA PHE A 286 17.18 -8.94 26.82
C PHE A 286 16.63 -8.81 28.24
N ASP A 287 17.06 -7.78 28.96
CA ASP A 287 16.28 -7.26 30.09
C ASP A 287 15.29 -6.17 29.63
N TYR A 288 14.28 -5.89 30.45
CA TYR A 288 13.27 -4.87 30.13
C TYR A 288 13.86 -3.47 29.90
N PRO A 289 14.79 -2.95 30.73
CA PRO A 289 15.38 -1.64 30.49
C PRO A 289 16.11 -1.55 29.14
N THR A 290 16.89 -2.57 28.78
CA THR A 290 17.64 -2.60 27.51
C THR A 290 16.68 -2.73 26.33
N TRP A 291 15.66 -3.59 26.43
CA TRP A 291 14.60 -3.72 25.43
C TRP A 291 13.94 -2.38 25.13
N GLN A 292 13.56 -1.63 26.17
CA GLN A 292 12.99 -0.30 26.02
C GLN A 292 13.95 0.70 25.37
N THR A 293 15.26 0.59 25.61
CA THR A 293 16.23 1.51 24.99
C THR A 293 16.35 1.35 23.48
N VAL A 294 15.95 0.21 22.93
CA VAL A 294 15.86 -0.03 21.47
C VAL A 294 14.42 0.05 20.96
N GLY A 295 13.53 0.72 21.70
CA GLY A 295 12.15 0.97 21.27
C GLY A 295 11.20 -0.19 21.52
N GLY A 296 11.61 -1.19 22.30
CA GLY A 296 10.75 -2.31 22.63
C GLY A 296 9.71 -2.04 23.69
N THR A 297 8.52 -2.56 23.43
CA THR A 297 7.37 -2.55 24.34
C THR A 297 7.04 -3.96 24.80
N GLY A 298 6.35 -4.10 25.93
CA GLY A 298 5.94 -5.42 26.42
C GLY A 298 7.10 -6.32 26.88
N ASP A 299 6.87 -7.63 26.87
CA ASP A 299 7.85 -8.66 27.23
C ASP A 299 8.70 -9.05 26.00
N PRO A 300 10.04 -8.96 26.06
CA PRO A 300 10.91 -9.39 24.96
C PRO A 300 10.67 -10.84 24.50
N ALA A 301 10.32 -11.76 25.43
CA ALA A 301 10.06 -13.16 25.08
C ALA A 301 8.69 -13.37 24.42
N ALA A 302 7.78 -12.39 24.50
CA ALA A 302 6.48 -12.42 23.82
C ALA A 302 6.51 -11.71 22.46
N ALA A 303 7.60 -11.00 22.14
CA ALA A 303 7.77 -10.32 20.87
C ALA A 303 8.02 -11.33 19.73
N PRO A 304 7.51 -11.08 18.52
CA PRO A 304 7.79 -11.92 17.36
C PRO A 304 9.30 -12.07 17.11
N PRO A 305 9.76 -13.22 16.57
CA PRO A 305 11.18 -13.47 16.31
C PRO A 305 11.89 -12.37 15.51
N GLU A 306 11.22 -11.83 14.50
CA GLU A 306 11.69 -10.74 13.65
C GLU A 306 11.90 -9.43 14.41
N GLU A 307 11.04 -9.11 15.39
CA GLU A 307 11.20 -7.93 16.24
C GLU A 307 12.42 -8.11 17.15
N GLN A 308 12.55 -9.29 17.78
CA GLN A 308 13.71 -9.59 18.63
C GLN A 308 15.02 -9.48 17.84
N ASP A 309 15.06 -10.01 16.62
CA ASP A 309 16.20 -9.95 15.71
C ASP A 309 16.56 -8.52 15.33
N ALA A 310 15.58 -7.71 14.90
CA ALA A 310 15.83 -6.32 14.51
C ALA A 310 16.31 -5.47 15.69
N ARG A 311 15.78 -5.70 16.88
CA ARG A 311 16.14 -4.95 18.09
C ARG A 311 17.51 -5.35 18.61
N ALA A 312 17.90 -6.61 18.49
CA ALA A 312 19.27 -7.05 18.75
C ALA A 312 20.26 -6.38 17.78
N ARG A 313 19.92 -6.30 16.49
CA ARG A 313 20.71 -5.57 15.49
C ARG A 313 20.80 -4.08 15.80
N GLU A 314 19.71 -3.43 16.20
CA GLU A 314 19.71 -2.04 16.65
C GLU A 314 20.61 -1.84 17.88
N LEU A 315 20.53 -2.74 18.86
CA LEU A 315 21.35 -2.68 20.07
C LEU A 315 22.84 -2.82 19.74
N TYR A 316 23.20 -3.76 18.87
CA TYR A 316 24.58 -3.94 18.40
C TYR A 316 25.07 -2.74 17.61
N ALA A 317 24.27 -2.22 16.68
CA ALA A 317 24.64 -1.02 15.93
C ALA A 317 25.01 0.13 16.89
N ARG A 318 24.30 0.27 18.03
CA ARG A 318 24.57 1.33 19.02
C ARG A 318 25.71 1.04 19.98
N ARG A 319 25.86 -0.21 20.44
CA ARG A 319 26.74 -0.55 21.59
C ARG A 319 27.82 -1.57 21.27
N GLY A 320 27.86 -2.06 20.03
CA GLY A 320 28.71 -3.18 19.64
C GLY A 320 28.37 -4.46 20.42
N PRO A 321 29.34 -5.35 20.65
CA PRO A 321 29.11 -6.64 21.31
C PRO A 321 28.94 -6.54 22.84
N GLN A 322 29.20 -5.37 23.43
CA GLN A 322 29.20 -5.16 24.90
C GLN A 322 27.95 -5.69 25.64
N PRO A 323 26.72 -5.59 25.10
CA PRO A 323 25.52 -6.10 25.77
C PRO A 323 25.49 -7.63 25.94
N TRP A 324 26.34 -8.36 25.21
CA TRP A 324 26.49 -9.80 25.29
C TRP A 324 27.93 -10.15 25.71
N PRO A 325 28.30 -10.08 26.99
CA PRO A 325 29.70 -10.17 27.42
C PRO A 325 30.43 -11.45 27.00
N GLU A 326 29.73 -12.58 26.99
CA GLU A 326 30.31 -13.90 26.67
C GLU A 326 30.03 -14.31 25.21
N CYS A 327 28.79 -14.14 24.77
CA CYS A 327 28.35 -14.55 23.44
C CYS A 327 28.64 -13.50 22.36
N GLY A 328 28.89 -12.24 22.74
CA GLY A 328 29.20 -11.14 21.82
C GLY A 328 30.48 -11.34 21.00
N ARG A 329 31.36 -12.25 21.42
CA ARG A 329 32.55 -12.69 20.67
C ARG A 329 32.26 -13.19 19.24
N PHE A 330 31.02 -13.59 18.95
CA PHE A 330 30.63 -13.97 17.60
C PHE A 330 30.42 -12.76 16.68
N LEU A 331 30.15 -11.59 17.25
CA LEU A 331 29.89 -10.33 16.52
C LEU A 331 31.13 -9.44 16.36
N GLU A 332 32.29 -9.86 16.86
CA GLU A 332 33.60 -9.21 16.64
C GLU A 332 34.22 -9.59 15.29
#